data_AF-A0A494X0X2-F1
#
_entry.id   AF-A0A494X0X2-F1
#
_cell.length_a   1.000
_cell.length_b   1.000
_cell.length_c   1.000
_cell.angle_alpha   90.00
_cell.angle_beta   90.00
_cell.angle_gamma   90.00
#
_symmetry.space_group_name_H-M   'P 1'
#
loop_
_entity.id
_entity.type
_entity.pdbx_description
1 polymer ?
#
loop_
_entity_poly.entity_id
_entity_poly.type
_entity_poly.pdbx_seq_one_letter_code
_entity_poly.pdbx_strand_id
1 'polypeptide(L)' 'MKTDGDRFHGWNYAHNDIEVYGKRGRHMGSANPVTGELYKPAVPGRRLNW' A
#
# COMPACT_ATOMS: atom_id res chain seq x y z
N MET A 1 -7.20 5.38 -5.78
CA MET A 1 -6.19 4.29 -5.86
C MET A 1 -5.74 4.09 -7.29
N LYS A 2 -4.55 3.55 -7.50
CA LYS A 2 -4.05 3.06 -8.79
C LYS A 2 -3.63 1.59 -8.66
N THR A 3 -3.52 0.87 -9.76
CA THR A 3 -3.08 -0.53 -9.78
C THR A 3 -2.05 -0.75 -10.88
N ASP A 4 -1.10 -1.66 -10.63
CA ASP A 4 -0.16 -2.20 -11.64
C ASP A 4 -0.59 -3.59 -12.17
N GLY A 5 -1.75 -4.09 -11.72
CA GLY A 5 -2.28 -5.42 -12.05
C GLY A 5 -2.10 -6.44 -10.92
N ASP A 6 -1.04 -6.32 -10.13
CA ASP A 6 -0.75 -7.21 -9.00
C ASP A 6 -0.99 -6.54 -7.64
N ARG A 7 -0.84 -5.22 -7.58
CA ARG A 7 -0.93 -4.42 -6.37
C ARG A 7 -1.79 -3.19 -6.57
N PHE A 8 -2.50 -2.81 -5.51
CA PHE A 8 -3.20 -1.54 -5.39
C PHE A 8 -2.35 -0.56 -4.57
N HIS A 9 -2.31 0.67 -5.02
CA HIS A 9 -1.52 1.76 -4.45
C HIS A 9 -2.44 2.93 -4.10
N GLY A 10 -2.38 3.39 -2.86
CA GLY A 10 -3.13 4.54 -2.37
C GLY A 10 -2.20 5.55 -1.73
N TRP A 11 -2.37 6.83 -2.05
CA TRP A 11 -1.66 7.88 -1.33
C TRP A 11 -2.23 8.02 0.09
N ASN A 12 -1.35 7.99 1.08
CA ASN A 12 -1.69 8.21 2.47
C ASN A 12 -1.33 9.65 2.87
N TYR A 13 -2.33 10.52 2.91
CA TYR A 13 -2.17 11.94 3.24
C TYR A 13 -1.68 12.19 4.68
N ALA A 14 -1.88 11.25 5.61
CA ALA A 14 -1.43 11.40 6.99
C ALA A 14 0.07 11.11 7.18
N HIS A 15 0.66 10.36 6.24
CA HIS A 15 2.03 9.85 6.37
C HIS A 15 2.93 10.19 5.19
N ASN A 16 2.40 10.87 4.17
CA ASN A 16 3.11 11.23 2.93
C ASN A 16 3.83 10.03 2.28
N ASP A 17 3.16 8.88 2.29
CA ASP A 17 3.64 7.63 1.72
C ASP A 17 2.54 6.92 0.91
N ILE A 18 2.92 5.83 0.25
CA ILE A 18 2.01 5.01 -0.53
C ILE A 18 1.61 3.79 0.30
N GLU A 19 0.34 3.65 0.68
CA GLU A 19 -0.16 2.37 1.16
C GLU A 19 -0.26 1.38 0.00
N VAL A 20 0.30 0.19 0.19
CA VAL A 20 0.34 -0.88 -0.81
C VAL A 20 -0.52 -2.05 -0.34
N TYR A 21 -1.38 -2.53 -1.22
CA TYR A 21 -2.20 -3.73 -1.01
C TYR A 21 -1.97 -4.73 -2.13
N GLY A 22 -1.93 -6.02 -1.84
CA GLY A 22 -1.87 -7.06 -2.87
C GLY A 22 -3.23 -7.26 -3.56
N LYS A 23 -3.26 -8.01 -4.67
CA LYS A 23 -4.49 -8.32 -5.44
C LYS A 23 -5.70 -8.85 -4.67
N ARG A 24 -5.50 -9.42 -3.46
CA ARG A 24 -6.57 -9.89 -2.55
C ARG A 24 -7.00 -8.84 -1.52
N GLY A 25 -6.57 -7.59 -1.70
CA GLY A 25 -6.78 -6.48 -0.77
C GLY A 25 -6.05 -6.62 0.55
N ARG A 26 -5.01 -7.47 0.66
CA ARG A 26 -4.22 -7.58 1.90
C ARG A 26 -3.21 -6.44 1.97
N HIS A 27 -3.11 -5.76 3.10
CA HIS A 27 -2.11 -4.71 3.30
C HIS A 27 -0.70 -5.32 3.25
N MET A 28 0.18 -4.71 2.47
CA MET A 28 1.55 -5.16 2.24
C MET A 28 2.59 -4.26 2.91
N GLY A 29 2.18 -3.08 3.37
CA GLY A 29 3.07 -2.08 3.96
C GLY A 29 2.87 -0.70 3.34
N SER A 30 3.78 0.22 3.69
CA SER A 30 3.87 1.53 3.04
C SER A 30 5.19 1.67 2.30
N ALA A 31 5.11 2.22 1.09
CA ALA A 31 6.25 2.47 0.22
C ALA A 31 6.65 3.95 0.20
N ASN A 32 7.95 4.21 0.08
CA ASN A 32 8.47 5.53 -0.20
C ASN A 32 7.96 5.99 -1.59
N PRO A 33 7.41 7.21 -1.73
CA PRO A 33 6.81 7.62 -3.00
C PRO A 33 7.82 7.98 -4.11
N VAL A 34 9.09 8.16 -3.74
CA VAL A 34 10.17 8.45 -4.70
C VAL A 34 10.84 7.15 -5.16
N THR A 35 11.22 6.27 -4.22
CA THR A 35 11.96 5.04 -4.56
C THR A 35 11.06 3.84 -4.84
N GLY A 36 9.82 3.84 -4.34
CA GLY A 36 8.90 2.70 -4.40
C GLY A 36 9.21 1.57 -3.41
N GLU A 37 10.24 1.73 -2.58
CA GLU A 37 10.64 0.71 -1.60
C GLU A 37 9.68 0.67 -0.42
N LEU A 38 9.25 -0.55 -0.05
CA LEU A 38 8.50 -0.78 1.17
C LEU A 38 9.41 -0.56 2.38
N TYR A 39 9.04 0.37 3.25
CA TYR A 39 9.81 0.68 4.47
C TYR A 39 9.00 0.49 5.75
N LYS A 40 7.66 0.45 5.66
CA LYS A 40 6.79 0.03 6.76
C LYS A 40 6.27 -1.38 6.50
N PRO A 41 6.25 -2.26 7.52
CA PRO A 41 5.76 -3.63 7.37
C PRO A 41 4.25 -3.67 7.15
N ALA A 42 3.77 -4.81 6.68
CA ALA A 42 2.34 -5.09 6.64
C ALA A 42 1.73 -5.07 8.05
N VAL A 43 0.60 -4.39 8.22
CA VAL A 43 -0.26 -4.50 9.40
C VAL A 43 -1.09 -5.80 9.28
N PRO A 44 -0.87 -6.80 10.14
CA PRO A 44 -1.61 -8.06 10.07
C PRO A 44 -3.13 -7.83 10.17
N GLY A 45 -3.90 -8.50 9.32
CA GLY A 45 -5.35 -8.39 9.29
C GLY A 45 -5.91 -7.13 8.62
N ARG A 46 -5.10 -6.10 8.34
CA ARG A 46 -5.57 -4.92 7.60
C ARG A 46 -5.88 -5.31 6.15
N ARG A 47 -7.09 -4.94 5.72
CA ARG A 47 -7.57 -5.15 4.36
C ARG A 47 -8.02 -3.83 3.74
N LEU A 48 -7.93 -3.78 2.43
CA LEU A 48 -8.61 -2.78 1.65
C LEU A 48 -10.12 -3.06 1.71
N ASN A 49 -10.87 -2.15 2.32
CA ASN A 49 -12.32 -2.13 2.21
C ASN A 49 -12.68 -1.35 0.93
N TRP A 50 -13.64 -1.86 0.18
CA TRP A 50 -14.10 -1.30 -1.08
C TRP A 50 -14.97 -0.06 -0.87
#